data_AF-A0A957SD21-F1
#
_entry.id   AF-A0A957SD21-F1
#
_cell.length_a   1.000
_cell.length_b   1.000
_cell.length_c   1.000
_cell.angle_alpha   90.00
_cell.angle_beta   90.00
_cell.angle_gamma   90.00
#
_symmetry.space_group_name_H-M   'P 1'
#
loop_
_entity.id
_entity.type
_entity.pdbx_description
1 polymer ?
#
loop_
_entity_poly.entity_id
_entity_poly.type
_entity_poly.pdbx_seq_one_letter_code
_entity_poly.pdbx_strand_id
1 'polypeptide(L)' 'MSKIISIHSFRGGTGKSNTTANLATLLAAGGQRVGVIDTDIQSPGIHVL' A
#
# COMPACT_ATOMS: atom_id res chain seq x y z
N MET A 1 -12.31 -15.30 4.20
CA MET A 1 -10.90 -15.53 3.80
C MET A 1 -10.25 -14.18 3.52
N SER A 2 -9.10 -13.89 4.11
CA SER A 2 -8.34 -12.66 3.79
C SER A 2 -7.65 -12.79 2.44
N LYS A 3 -7.65 -11.71 1.64
CA LYS A 3 -6.86 -11.60 0.41
C LYS A 3 -5.57 -10.86 0.72
N ILE A 4 -4.44 -11.35 0.21
CA ILE A 4 -3.13 -10.71 0.34
C ILE A 4 -2.75 -10.16 -1.03
N ILE A 5 -2.46 -8.87 -1.10
CA ILE A 5 -2.10 -8.17 -2.35
C ILE A 5 -0.69 -7.60 -2.15
N SER A 6 0.25 -8.02 -3.00
CA SER A 6 1.62 -7.48 -3.02
C SER A 6 1.76 -6.44 -4.12
N ILE A 7 2.28 -5.25 -3.76
CA ILE A 7 2.56 -4.16 -4.69
C ILE A 7 4.08 -4.02 -4.79
N HIS A 8 4.62 -4.28 -5.97
CA HIS A 8 6.07 -4.33 -6.21
C HIS A 8 6.46 -3.55 -7.47
N SER A 9 7.72 -3.11 -7.52
CA SER A 9 8.35 -2.54 -8.71
C SER A 9 9.87 -2.64 -8.59
N PHE A 10 10.58 -2.74 -9.70
CA PHE A 10 12.05 -2.83 -9.73
C PHE A 10 12.80 -1.51 -9.46
N ARG A 11 12.11 -0.39 -9.23
CA ARG A 11 12.74 0.93 -9.02
C ARG A 11 12.03 1.75 -7.92
N GLY A 12 12.78 2.66 -7.30
CA GLY A 12 12.22 3.72 -6.46
C GLY A 12 11.45 4.76 -7.29
N GLY A 13 10.54 5.51 -6.66
CA GLY A 13 9.81 6.60 -7.33
C GLY A 13 8.72 6.19 -8.33
N THR A 14 8.40 4.90 -8.43
CA THR A 14 7.37 4.36 -9.34
C THR A 14 5.93 4.50 -8.84
N GLY A 15 5.73 5.10 -7.66
CA GLY A 15 4.41 5.32 -7.10
C GLY A 15 3.82 4.17 -6.27
N LYS A 16 4.60 3.12 -5.94
CA LYS A 16 4.15 1.98 -5.13
C LYS A 16 3.35 2.39 -3.88
N SER A 17 3.93 3.23 -3.01
CA SER A 17 3.31 3.65 -1.75
C SER A 17 2.01 4.43 -1.98
N ASN A 18 1.98 5.32 -2.99
CA ASN A 18 0.76 6.04 -3.38
C ASN A 18 -0.34 5.10 -3.86
N THR A 19 0.01 4.12 -4.70
CA THR A 19 -0.93 3.11 -5.19
C THR A 19 -1.46 2.25 -4.03
N THR A 20 -0.58 1.82 -3.11
CA THR A 20 -0.98 1.08 -1.91
C THR A 20 -1.95 1.88 -1.05
N ALA A 21 -1.66 3.15 -0.78
CA ALA A 21 -2.49 4.02 0.05
C ALA A 21 -3.88 4.22 -0.57
N ASN A 22 -3.93 4.58 -1.85
CA ASN A 22 -5.21 4.81 -2.55
C ASN A 22 -6.04 3.53 -2.66
N LEU A 23 -5.42 2.39 -2.98
CA LEU A 23 -6.12 1.11 -3.03
C LEU A 23 -6.68 0.73 -1.65
N ALA A 24 -5.89 0.88 -0.59
CA ALA A 24 -6.33 0.61 0.77
C ALA A 24 -7.51 1.50 1.17
N THR A 25 -7.44 2.80 0.88
CA THR A 25 -8.51 3.77 1.14
C THR A 25 -9.79 3.41 0.39
N LEU A 26 -9.71 3.07 -0.91
CA LEU A 26 -10.89 2.69 -1.69
C LEU A 26 -11.52 1.40 -1.19
N LEU A 27 -10.72 0.40 -0.83
CA LEU A 27 -11.23 -0.86 -0.26
C LEU A 27 -11.89 -0.64 1.11
N ALA A 28 -11.29 0.21 1.96
CA ALA A 28 -11.85 0.58 3.25
C ALA A 28 -13.15 1.37 3.10
N ALA A 29 -13.20 2.34 2.17
CA ALA A 29 -14.41 3.09 1.83
C ALA A 29 -15.53 2.19 1.27
N GLY A 30 -15.16 1.09 0.61
CA GLY A 30 -16.08 0.02 0.19
C GLY A 30 -16.53 -0.92 1.30
N GLY A 31 -16.21 -0.64 2.57
CA GLY A 31 -16.63 -1.42 3.74
C GLY A 31 -15.75 -2.63 4.06
N GLN A 32 -14.59 -2.77 3.41
CA GLN A 32 -13.67 -3.88 3.71
C GLN A 32 -12.76 -3.54 4.89
N ARG A 33 -12.41 -4.57 5.67
CA ARG A 33 -11.36 -4.47 6.68
C ARG A 33 -10.00 -4.60 5.99
N VAL A 34 -9.23 -3.53 5.98
CA VAL A 34 -7.94 -3.44 5.28
C VAL A 34 -6.81 -3.26 6.28
N GLY A 35 -5.72 -3.99 6.07
CA GLY A 35 -4.44 -3.76 6.74
C GLY A 35 -3.38 -3.45 5.69
N VAL A 36 -2.51 -2.50 6.00
CA VAL A 36 -1.34 -2.17 5.16
C VAL A 36 -0.08 -2.60 5.87
N ILE A 37 0.81 -3.27 5.14
CA ILE A 37 2.15 -3.63 5.60
C ILE A 37 3.13 -2.92 4.67
N ASP A 38 3.92 -2.01 5.22
CA ASP A 38 5.00 -1.35 4.50
C ASP A 38 6.33 -2.01 4.85
N THR A 39 7.01 -2.55 3.85
CA THR A 39 8.31 -3.21 4.01
C THR A 39 9.46 -2.38 3.43
N ASP A 40 9.22 -1.16 2.95
CA ASP A 40 10.25 -0.26 2.44
C ASP A 40 10.92 0.50 3.60
N ILE A 41 11.69 -0.23 4.41
CA ILE A 41 12.32 0.30 5.64
C ILE A 41 13.37 1.37 5.34
N GLN A 42 13.99 1.32 4.15
CA GLN A 42 15.12 2.19 3.80
C GLN A 42 14.70 3.49 3.12
N SER A 43 13.45 3.59 2.65
CA SER A 43 12.94 4.75 1.91
C SER A 43 11.80 5.42 2.67
N PRO A 44 11.43 6.67 2.32
CA PRO A 44 10.19 7.26 2.78
C PRO A 44 9.01 6.35 2.42
N GLY A 45 8.38 5.81 3.45
CA GLY A 45 7.31 4.83 3.35
C GLY A 45 5.92 5.45 3.26
N ILE A 46 4.91 4.60 3.34
CA ILE A 46 3.50 4.98 3.28
C ILE A 46 3.08 5.89 4.44
N HIS A 47 3.81 5.89 5.56
CA HIS A 47 3.55 6.72 6.73
C HIS A 47 3.74 8.23 6.49
N VAL A 48 4.32 8.61 5.34
CA VAL A 48 4.51 9.99 4.92
C VAL A 48 3.31 10.53 4.14
N LEU A 49 2.39 9.65 3.71
CA LEU A 49 1.17 9.98 2.98
C LEU A 49 -0.01 10.17 3.94
#